data_AF-B0XI70-F1
#
_entry.id   AF-B0XI70-F1
#
_cell.length_a   1.000
_cell.length_b   1.000
_cell.length_c   1.000
_cell.angle_alpha   90.00
_cell.angle_beta   90.00
_cell.angle_gamma   90.00
#
_symmetry.space_group_name_H-M   'P 1'
#
loop_
_entity.id
_entity.type
_entity.pdbx_description
1 polymer ?
#
loop_
_entity_poly.entity_id
_entity_poly.type
_entity_poly.pdbx_seq_one_letter_code
_entity_poly.pdbx_strand_id
1 'polypeptide(L)' 'MTQIEIIPCKVCGDKSSGVHYGVITCEGCKGFFRRSQSSVVNYQCPRNKQCVVDRVNRNRCQYCRLQKCLKLGMSRDGE' A
#
# COMPACT_ATOMS: atom_id res chain seq x y z
N MET A 1 -5.68 -20.86 22.43
CA MET A 1 -5.71 -20.34 21.04
C MET A 1 -4.44 -19.55 20.84
N THR A 2 -3.52 -20.07 20.04
CA THR A 2 -2.25 -19.41 19.72
C THR A 2 -2.55 -18.07 19.04
N GLN A 3 -2.13 -16.96 19.65
CA GLN A 3 -2.13 -15.65 19.00
C GLN A 3 -1.11 -15.71 17.87
N ILE A 4 -1.56 -15.98 16.65
CA ILE A 4 -0.75 -15.70 15.47
C ILE A 4 -0.58 -14.17 15.45
N GLU A 5 0.63 -13.69 15.68
CA GLU A 5 0.96 -12.26 15.53
C GLU A 5 0.65 -11.85 14.09
N ILE A 6 -0.44 -11.08 13.93
CA ILE A 6 -0.81 -10.54 12.64
C ILE A 6 0.16 -9.40 12.34
N ILE A 7 1.13 -9.66 11.47
CA ILE A 7 2.04 -8.61 11.01
C ILE A 7 1.22 -7.55 10.26
N PRO A 8 1.26 -6.26 10.63
CA PRO A 8 0.49 -5.23 9.96
C PRO A 8 1.05 -4.91 8.56
N CYS A 9 0.15 -4.52 7.65
CA CYS A 9 0.49 -3.98 6.34
C CYS A 9 1.40 -2.76 6.49
N LYS A 10 2.61 -2.81 5.94
CA LYS A 10 3.60 -1.72 6.06
C LYS A 10 3.13 -0.41 5.43
N VAL A 11 2.20 -0.47 4.47
CA VAL A 11 1.65 0.72 3.80
C VAL A 11 0.59 1.43 4.62
N CYS A 12 -0.37 0.72 5.22
CA CYS A 12 -1.54 1.35 5.86
C CYS A 12 -1.88 0.85 7.26
N GLY A 13 -1.13 -0.12 7.80
CA GLY A 13 -1.35 -0.67 9.14
C GLY A 13 -2.54 -1.62 9.28
N ASP A 14 -3.29 -1.89 8.20
CA ASP A 14 -4.35 -2.91 8.21
C ASP A 14 -3.79 -4.32 8.34
N LYS A 15 -4.63 -5.31 8.64
CA LYS A 15 -4.24 -6.73 8.69
C LYS A 15 -3.60 -7.15 7.36
N SER A 16 -2.34 -7.61 7.40
CA SER A 16 -1.70 -8.14 6.20
C SER A 16 -2.25 -9.52 5.85
N SER A 17 -2.06 -9.89 4.59
CA SER A 17 -2.32 -11.23 4.07
C SER A 17 -1.03 -11.93 3.64
N GLY A 18 0.13 -11.31 3.86
CA GLY A 18 1.45 -11.82 3.47
C GLY A 18 2.30 -10.77 2.75
N VAL A 19 3.36 -11.24 2.11
CA VAL A 19 4.22 -10.46 1.22
C VAL A 19 3.54 -10.38 -0.15
N HIS A 20 3.47 -9.17 -0.70
CA HIS A 20 3.04 -8.94 -2.07
C HIS A 20 3.92 -7.86 -2.66
N TYR A 21 4.43 -8.07 -3.88
CA TYR A 21 5.29 -7.11 -4.54
C TYR A 21 6.56 -6.81 -3.70
N GLY A 22 7.11 -7.81 -3.00
CA GLY A 22 8.28 -7.67 -2.12
C GLY A 22 8.03 -7.02 -0.75
N VAL A 23 6.78 -6.67 -0.39
CA VAL A 23 6.48 -6.00 0.89
C VAL A 23 5.28 -6.64 1.61
N ILE A 24 5.34 -6.76 2.94
CA ILE A 24 4.19 -7.19 3.76
C ILE A 24 3.05 -6.19 3.65
N THR A 25 1.96 -6.60 3.00
CA THR A 25 0.81 -5.73 2.72
C THR A 25 -0.53 -6.45 2.89
N CYS A 26 -1.60 -5.65 2.96
CA CYS A 26 -2.97 -6.17 2.92
C CYS A 26 -3.45 -6.30 1.47
N GLU A 27 -4.50 -7.11 1.23
CA GLU A 27 -5.11 -7.27 -0.09
C GLU A 27 -5.53 -5.93 -0.73
N GLY A 28 -5.94 -4.95 0.10
CA GLY A 28 -6.30 -3.62 -0.39
C GLY A 28 -5.11 -2.87 -1.01
N CYS A 29 -3.91 -2.95 -0.41
CA CYS A 29 -2.72 -2.29 -0.93
C CYS A 29 -2.07 -3.08 -2.07
N LYS A 30 -2.10 -4.42 -2.01
CA LYS A 30 -1.76 -5.29 -3.14
C LYS A 30 -2.57 -4.94 -4.39
N GLY A 31 -3.89 -4.97 -4.29
CA GLY A 31 -4.78 -4.70 -5.43
C GLY A 31 -4.68 -3.27 -5.94
N PHE A 32 -4.48 -2.31 -5.04
CA PHE A 32 -4.20 -0.92 -5.42
C PHE A 32 -2.92 -0.80 -6.24
N PHE A 33 -1.80 -1.33 -5.72
CA PHE A 33 -0.51 -1.27 -6.40
C PHE A 33 -0.56 -1.94 -7.78
N ARG A 34 -1.16 -3.14 -7.88
CA ARG A 34 -1.36 -3.84 -9.16
C ARG A 34 -2.04 -2.96 -10.21
N ARG A 35 -3.16 -2.32 -9.84
CA ARG A 35 -3.89 -1.43 -10.76
C ARG A 35 -3.07 -0.21 -11.15
N SER A 36 -2.33 0.37 -10.22
CA SER A 36 -1.45 1.52 -10.49
C SER A 36 -0.27 1.19 -11.38
N GLN A 37 0.09 -0.09 -11.50
CA GLN A 37 1.08 -0.56 -12.46
C GLN A 37 0.45 -0.82 -13.84
N SER A 38 -0.73 -1.44 -13.90
CA SER A 38 -1.34 -1.85 -15.18
C SER A 38 -1.81 -0.69 -16.08
N SER A 39 -1.93 0.54 -15.57
CA SER A 39 -2.36 1.70 -16.35
C SER A 39 -1.48 2.93 -16.09
N VAL A 40 -1.39 3.81 -17.09
CA VAL A 40 -0.77 5.13 -16.92
C VAL A 40 -1.69 5.97 -16.04
N VAL A 41 -1.45 5.94 -14.72
CA VAL A 41 -2.21 6.70 -13.72
C VAL A 41 -1.42 7.92 -13.28
N ASN A 42 -1.93 9.10 -13.59
CA ASN A 42 -1.40 10.37 -13.10
C ASN A 42 -2.12 10.78 -11.82
N TYR A 43 -1.89 10.06 -10.72
CA TYR A 43 -2.45 10.46 -9.43
C TYR A 43 -1.88 11.82 -8.99
N GLN A 44 -2.76 12.72 -8.59
CA GLN A 44 -2.38 14.00 -7.99
C GLN A 44 -2.70 14.00 -6.50
N CYS A 45 -1.83 14.63 -5.70
CA CYS A 45 -2.14 14.83 -4.29
C CYS A 45 -3.07 16.04 -4.17
N PRO A 46 -4.21 15.93 -3.46
CA PRO A 46 -5.09 17.07 -3.21
C PRO A 46 -4.54 18.03 -2.13
N ARG A 47 -3.35 17.76 -1.59
CA ARG A 47 -2.71 18.48 -0.49
C ARG A 47 -1.21 18.62 -0.77
N ASN A 48 -0.39 18.73 0.27
CA ASN A 48 1.06 18.94 0.23
C ASN A 48 1.92 17.67 0.00
N LYS A 49 1.38 16.62 -0.64
CA LYS A 49 2.08 15.33 -0.87
C LYS A 49 2.56 14.60 0.40
N GLN A 50 2.01 14.94 1.58
CA GLN A 50 2.35 14.34 2.87
C GLN A 50 1.14 13.73 3.57
N CYS A 51 0.17 13.19 2.80
CA CYS A 51 -1.01 12.57 3.39
C CYS A 51 -0.63 11.35 4.24
N VAL A 52 -1.15 11.30 5.46
CA VAL A 52 -1.12 10.07 6.29
C VAL A 52 -1.87 8.95 5.57
N VAL A 53 -1.21 7.81 5.42
CA VAL A 53 -1.76 6.58 4.83
C VAL A 53 -1.89 5.56 5.95
N ASP A 54 -3.12 5.42 6.45
CA ASP A 54 -3.56 4.47 7.47
C ASP A 54 -4.79 3.67 6.97
N ARG A 55 -5.29 2.74 7.80
CA ARG A 55 -6.42 1.87 7.44
C ARG A 55 -7.68 2.65 7.02
N VAL A 56 -7.94 3.78 7.65
CA VAL A 56 -9.15 4.60 7.44
C VAL A 56 -8.97 5.54 6.25
N ASN A 57 -7.78 6.13 6.10
CA ASN A 57 -7.52 7.25 5.20
C ASN A 57 -6.81 6.85 3.90
N ARG A 58 -6.37 5.60 3.74
CA ARG A 58 -5.60 5.13 2.57
C ARG A 58 -6.25 5.44 1.21
N ASN A 59 -7.57 5.57 1.13
CA ASN A 59 -8.26 5.88 -0.12
C ASN A 59 -8.39 7.39 -0.41
N ARG A 60 -8.11 8.27 0.56
CA ARG A 60 -8.25 9.74 0.40
C ARG A 60 -7.20 10.37 -0.53
N CYS A 61 -6.05 9.71 -0.72
CA CYS A 61 -4.99 10.22 -1.58
C CYS A 61 -4.24 9.07 -2.25
N GLN A 62 -4.61 8.77 -3.49
CA GLN A 62 -3.98 7.72 -4.28
C GLN A 62 -2.50 8.02 -4.56
N TYR A 63 -2.15 9.29 -4.78
CA TYR A 63 -0.75 9.70 -4.97
C TYR A 63 0.12 9.31 -3.78
N CYS A 64 -0.23 9.74 -2.56
CA CYS A 64 0.57 9.44 -1.37
C CYS A 64 0.58 7.95 -1.04
N ARG A 65 -0.53 7.24 -1.31
CA ARG A 65 -0.58 5.79 -1.14
C ARG A 65 0.39 5.08 -2.08
N LEU A 66 0.41 5.43 -3.37
CA LEU A 66 1.32 4.85 -4.35
C LEU A 66 2.78 5.21 -4.04
N GLN A 67 3.05 6.47 -3.71
CA GLN A 67 4.40 6.89 -3.30
C GLN A 67 4.89 6.14 -2.07
N LYS A 68 4.01 5.88 -1.08
CA LYS A 68 4.37 5.07 0.09
C LYS A 68 4.62 3.61 -0.28
N CYS A 69 3.84 3.01 -1.18
CA CYS A 69 4.12 1.67 -1.73
C CYS A 69 5.52 1.60 -2.33
N LEU A 70 5.85 2.53 -3.24
CA LEU A 70 7.16 2.57 -3.91
C LEU A 70 8.31 2.83 -2.93
N LYS A 71 8.14 3.77 -1.99
CA LYS A 71 9.15 4.08 -0.96
C LYS A 71 9.45 2.89 -0.05
N LEU A 72 8.47 2.02 0.19
CA LEU A 72 8.64 0.80 0.98
C LEU A 72 9.24 -0.36 0.18
N GLY A 73 9.49 -0.17 -1.12
CA GLY A 73 10.11 -1.17 -1.99
C GLY A 73 9.12 -2.02 -2.77
N MET A 74 7.84 -1.65 -2.87
CA MET A 74 6.92 -2.41 -3.74
C MET A 74 7.33 -2.28 -5.20
N SER A 75 7.59 -3.40 -5.86
CA SER A 75 8.02 -3.46 -7.27
C SER A 75 7.28 -4.57 -8.02
N ARG A 76 7.27 -4.51 -9.36
CA ARG A 76 6.68 -5.58 -10.18
C ARG A 76 7.45 -6.90 -10.08
N ASP A 77 8.76 -6.80 -9.85
CA ASP A 77 9.68 -7.93 -9.84
C ASP A 77 9.91 -8.51 -8.43
N GLY A 78 9.37 -7.86 -7.40
CA GLY A 78 9.42 -8.37 -6.04
C GLY A 78 8.36 -9.43 -5.83
N GLU A 79 8.73 -10.70 -5.76
CA GLU A 79 7.86 -11.74 -5.19
C GLU A 79 8.03 -11.78 -3.66
#